data_AF-A0A9D2HR15-F1
#
_entry.id   AF-A0A9D2HR15-F1
#
_cell.length_a   1.000
_cell.length_b   1.000
_cell.length_c   1.000
_cell.angle_alpha   90.00
_cell.angle_beta   90.00
_cell.angle_gamma   90.00
#
_symmetry.space_group_name_H-M   'P 1'
#
loop_
_entity.id
_entity.type
_entity.pdbx_description
1 polymer ?
#
loop_
_entity_poly.entity_id
_entity_poly.type
_entity_poly.pdbx_seq_one_letter_code
_entity_poly.pdbx_strand_id
1 'polypeptide(L)'
;MRLGLYRKIEIARKQLPHMDEEAFRALLRAEFGVESRKEMTMHQLARLAQLFAEQYGVTYAAPARSRNSRVTPLSRPDWIEITDAMPYAAEKRQILAIWRKLGYSMTSLDTRVKRAFGCPCFVWLKNGEQISTLLSDLQRREKAFDKKRREGKAGEARG
;
A
#
# COMPACT_ATOMS: atom_id res chain seq x y z
N MET A 1 -12.68 -9.78 -12.05
CA MET A 1 -11.64 -8.75 -12.31
C MET A 1 -10.19 -9.24 -12.13
N ARG A 2 -9.88 -10.20 -11.25
CA ARG A 2 -8.51 -10.73 -11.02
C ARG A 2 -7.84 -11.31 -12.28
N LEU A 3 -8.60 -12.00 -13.14
CA LEU A 3 -8.11 -12.59 -14.40
C LEU A 3 -7.55 -11.55 -15.38
N GLY A 4 -8.15 -10.36 -15.45
CA GLY A 4 -7.68 -9.27 -16.31
C GLY A 4 -6.32 -8.73 -15.88
N LEU A 5 -6.04 -8.68 -14.58
CA LEU A 5 -4.74 -8.26 -14.04
C LEU A 5 -3.67 -9.32 -14.28
N TYR A 6 -3.99 -10.61 -14.16
CA TYR A 6 -3.05 -11.68 -14.52
C TYR A 6 -2.64 -11.61 -15.98
N ARG A 7 -3.58 -11.34 -16.90
CA ARG A 7 -3.27 -11.09 -18.32
C ARG A 7 -2.37 -9.88 -18.52
N LYS A 8 -2.60 -8.76 -17.82
CA LYS A 8 -1.71 -7.59 -17.89
C LYS A 8 -0.30 -7.93 -17.42
N ILE A 9 -0.15 -8.67 -16.33
CA ILE A 9 1.16 -9.11 -15.84
C ILE A 9 1.85 -10.01 -16.87
N GLU A 10 1.12 -10.91 -17.54
CA GLU A 10 1.69 -11.74 -18.61
C GLU A 10 2.13 -10.92 -19.82
N ILE A 11 1.35 -9.92 -20.25
CA ILE A 11 1.73 -8.98 -21.30
C ILE A 11 3.01 -8.23 -20.90
N ALA A 12 3.11 -7.80 -19.64
CA ALA A 12 4.29 -7.13 -19.12
C ALA A 12 5.53 -8.02 -19.17
N ARG A 13 5.42 -9.27 -18.69
CA ARG A 13 6.53 -10.23 -18.72
C ARG A 13 7.00 -10.53 -20.14
N LYS A 14 6.10 -10.56 -21.13
CA LYS A 14 6.48 -10.72 -22.54
C LYS A 14 7.26 -9.54 -23.12
N GLN A 15 7.03 -8.32 -22.63
CA GLN A 15 7.75 -7.12 -23.05
C GLN A 15 9.09 -6.95 -22.33
N LEU A 16 9.34 -7.72 -21.27
CA LEU A 16 10.55 -7.66 -20.46
C LEU A 16 11.35 -8.97 -20.60
N PRO A 17 12.04 -9.19 -21.74
CA PRO A 17 12.74 -10.45 -22.02
C PRO A 17 13.87 -10.75 -21.02
N HIS A 18 14.41 -9.74 -20.33
CA HIS A 18 15.41 -9.90 -19.28
C HIS A 18 14.81 -10.17 -17.89
N MET A 19 13.47 -10.17 -17.75
CA MET A 19 12.76 -10.46 -16.50
C MET A 19 12.40 -11.94 -16.43
N ASP A 20 13.42 -12.77 -16.19
CA ASP A 20 13.24 -14.21 -16.00
C ASP A 20 12.44 -14.55 -14.73
N GLU A 21 12.19 -15.83 -14.48
CA GLU A 21 11.38 -16.28 -13.34
C GLU A 21 12.02 -15.90 -12.00
N GLU A 22 13.35 -15.92 -11.91
CA GLU A 22 14.07 -15.60 -10.68
C GLU A 22 14.09 -14.09 -10.41
N ALA A 23 14.39 -13.27 -11.42
CA ALA A 23 14.29 -11.82 -11.36
C ALA A 23 12.87 -11.37 -11.04
N PHE A 24 11.85 -12.03 -11.60
CA PHE A 24 10.46 -11.74 -11.29
C PHE A 24 10.11 -12.09 -9.85
N ARG A 25 10.55 -13.25 -9.32
CA ARG A 25 10.35 -13.60 -7.91
C ARG A 25 11.11 -12.66 -6.97
N ALA A 26 12.33 -12.26 -7.33
CA ALA A 26 13.11 -11.28 -6.60
C ALA A 26 12.38 -9.93 -6.55
N LEU A 27 11.79 -9.49 -7.67
CA LEU A 27 10.94 -8.31 -7.75
C LEU A 27 9.71 -8.44 -6.86
N LEU A 28 8.99 -9.57 -6.91
CA LEU A 28 7.82 -9.80 -6.07
C LEU A 28 8.19 -9.80 -4.58
N ARG A 29 9.33 -10.40 -4.22
CA ARG A 29 9.83 -10.43 -2.84
C ARG A 29 10.26 -9.05 -2.37
N ALA A 30 10.95 -8.30 -3.23
CA ALA A 30 11.42 -6.94 -2.94
C ALA A 30 10.25 -5.95 -2.81
N GLU A 31 9.39 -5.89 -3.82
CA GLU A 31 8.31 -4.90 -3.93
C GLU A 31 7.07 -5.29 -3.14
N PHE A 32 6.73 -6.58 -3.04
CA PHE A 32 5.45 -7.03 -2.47
C PHE A 32 5.59 -7.98 -1.28
N GLY A 33 6.79 -8.52 -1.03
CA GLY A 33 7.04 -9.47 0.07
C GLY A 33 6.39 -10.84 -0.13
N VAL A 34 5.99 -11.16 -1.36
CA VAL A 34 5.40 -12.45 -1.73
C VAL A 34 6.28 -13.12 -2.77
N GLU A 35 6.21 -14.45 -2.87
CA GLU A 35 7.00 -15.20 -3.85
C GLU A 35 6.18 -15.52 -5.10
N SER A 36 4.86 -15.40 -5.01
CA SER A 36 3.95 -15.76 -6.08
C SER A 36 2.87 -14.73 -6.32
N ARG A 37 2.58 -14.46 -7.60
CA ARG A 37 1.41 -13.67 -8.01
C ARG A 37 0.07 -14.27 -7.56
N LYS A 38 0.03 -15.54 -7.13
CA LYS A 38 -1.15 -16.19 -6.57
C LYS A 38 -1.46 -15.73 -5.14
N GLU A 39 -0.44 -15.33 -4.39
CA GLU A 39 -0.54 -14.79 -3.03
C GLU A 39 -0.92 -13.31 -3.02
N MET A 40 -0.86 -12.65 -4.18
CA MET A 40 -1.16 -11.23 -4.31
C MET A 40 -2.66 -10.94 -4.25
N THR A 41 -3.02 -9.90 -3.50
CA THR A 41 -4.35 -9.28 -3.52
C THR A 41 -4.60 -8.59 -4.86
N MET A 42 -5.86 -8.30 -5.18
CA MET A 42 -6.22 -7.60 -6.43
C MET A 42 -5.54 -6.22 -6.56
N HIS A 43 -5.31 -5.54 -5.43
CA HIS A 43 -4.63 -4.25 -5.39
C HIS A 43 -3.13 -4.38 -5.64
N GLN A 44 -2.49 -5.39 -5.05
CA GLN A 44 -1.08 -5.70 -5.32
C GLN A 44 -0.88 -6.04 -6.80
N LEU A 45 -1.79 -6.84 -7.39
CA LEU A 45 -1.75 -7.16 -8.83
C LEU A 45 -1.90 -5.90 -9.70
N ALA A 46 -2.79 -4.97 -9.33
CA ALA A 46 -2.95 -3.70 -10.04
C ALA A 46 -1.71 -2.81 -9.91
N ARG A 47 -1.11 -2.73 -8.72
CA ARG A 47 0.12 -1.97 -8.48
C ARG A 47 1.32 -2.56 -9.20
N LEU A 48 1.44 -3.89 -9.29
CA LEU A 48 2.47 -4.56 -10.08
C LEU A 48 2.37 -4.20 -11.57
N ALA A 49 1.16 -4.22 -12.14
CA ALA A 49 0.98 -3.75 -13.51
C ALA A 49 1.40 -2.28 -13.69
N GLN A 50 1.10 -1.42 -12.71
CA GLN A 50 1.55 -0.04 -12.75
C GLN A 50 3.07 0.09 -12.62
N LEU A 51 3.72 -0.67 -11.73
CA LEU A 51 5.18 -0.69 -11.56
C LEU A 51 5.88 -1.03 -12.88
N PHE A 52 5.38 -2.03 -13.60
CA PHE A 52 5.89 -2.38 -14.92
C PHE A 52 5.80 -1.22 -15.92
N ALA A 53 4.72 -0.46 -15.93
CA ALA A 53 4.61 0.72 -16.77
C ALA A 53 5.52 1.87 -16.31
N GLU A 54 5.59 2.14 -15.00
CA GLU A 54 6.32 3.28 -14.44
C GLU A 54 7.84 3.10 -14.46
N GLN A 55 8.33 1.90 -14.12
CA GLN A 55 9.76 1.65 -13.95
C GLN A 55 10.38 0.88 -15.12
N TYR A 56 9.59 0.04 -15.80
CA TYR A 56 10.10 -0.85 -16.84
C TYR A 56 9.58 -0.49 -18.24
N GLY A 57 8.87 0.63 -18.38
CA GLY A 57 8.39 1.14 -19.66
C GLY A 57 7.36 0.26 -20.37
N VAL A 58 6.75 -0.70 -19.66
CA VAL A 58 5.77 -1.62 -20.25
C VAL A 58 4.55 -0.84 -20.72
N THR A 59 4.19 -1.02 -21.98
CA THR A 59 3.02 -0.38 -22.57
C THR A 59 1.87 -1.37 -22.63
N TYR A 60 0.75 -1.01 -22.01
CA TYR A 60 -0.49 -1.78 -22.14
C TYR A 60 -1.34 -1.18 -23.25
N ALA A 61 -1.71 -1.99 -24.24
CA ALA A 61 -2.67 -1.56 -25.25
C ALA A 61 -4.00 -1.21 -24.57
N ALA A 62 -4.37 0.07 -24.61
CA ALA A 62 -5.70 0.49 -24.22
C ALA A 62 -6.68 0.15 -25.36
N PRO A 63 -7.92 -0.30 -25.08
CA PRO A 63 -8.90 -0.49 -26.13
C PRO A 63 -9.10 0.81 -26.91
N ALA A 64 -9.35 0.72 -28.23
CA ALA A 64 -9.34 1.83 -29.20
C ALA A 64 -10.25 3.05 -28.86
N ARG A 65 -11.09 2.96 -27.83
CA ARG A 65 -11.95 4.05 -27.32
C ARG A 65 -11.46 4.69 -26.01
N SER A 66 -10.33 4.27 -25.45
CA SER A 66 -9.79 4.89 -24.25
C SER A 66 -9.06 6.20 -24.58
N ARG A 67 -9.63 7.33 -24.16
CA ARG A 67 -8.98 8.65 -24.23
C ARG A 67 -7.90 8.84 -23.15
N ASN A 68 -7.67 7.85 -22.29
CA ASN A 68 -6.71 7.93 -21.20
C ASN A 68 -5.79 6.69 -21.23
N SER A 69 -4.52 6.89 -21.61
CA SER A 69 -3.49 5.84 -21.64
C SER A 69 -2.88 5.59 -20.26
N ARG A 70 -3.13 6.47 -19.28
CA ARG A 70 -2.62 6.32 -17.93
C ARG A 70 -3.28 5.15 -17.22
N VAL A 71 -2.45 4.24 -16.71
CA VAL A 71 -2.87 3.27 -15.71
C VAL A 71 -3.05 4.01 -14.39
N THR A 72 -4.26 4.51 -14.16
CA THR A 72 -4.65 5.03 -12.84
C THR A 72 -5.04 3.86 -11.94
N PRO A 73 -4.59 3.83 -10.66
CA PRO A 73 -4.99 2.78 -9.74
C PRO A 73 -6.52 2.72 -9.64
N LEU A 74 -7.08 1.50 -9.54
CA LEU A 74 -8.42 1.32 -8.95
C LEU A 74 -8.41 2.10 -7.63
N SER A 75 -9.40 2.96 -7.36
CA SER A 75 -9.50 3.76 -6.13
C SER A 75 -8.88 3.01 -4.96
N ARG A 76 -7.79 3.57 -4.42
CA ARG A 76 -7.00 2.93 -3.36
C ARG A 76 -7.98 2.51 -2.25
N PRO A 77 -7.94 1.26 -1.79
CA PRO A 77 -8.95 0.77 -0.89
C PRO A 77 -8.94 1.58 0.41
N ASP A 78 -10.13 1.81 0.98
CA ASP A 78 -10.31 2.38 2.32
C ASP A 78 -9.76 1.48 3.44
N TRP A 79 -9.18 0.33 3.07
CA TRP A 79 -8.69 -0.69 3.98
C TRP A 79 -7.40 -1.33 3.43
N ILE A 80 -6.44 -1.56 4.33
CA ILE A 80 -5.19 -2.26 4.03
C ILE A 80 -5.26 -3.62 4.72
N GLU A 81 -5.12 -4.70 3.95
CA GLU A 81 -5.04 -6.06 4.50
C GLU A 81 -3.64 -6.34 5.05
N ILE A 82 -3.56 -6.74 6.31
CA ILE A 82 -2.32 -7.23 6.95
C ILE A 82 -2.53 -8.70 7.29
N THR A 83 -1.85 -9.59 6.56
CA THR A 83 -1.88 -11.03 6.80
C THR A 83 -0.89 -11.42 7.91
N ASP A 84 -1.13 -12.54 8.60
CA ASP A 84 -0.26 -12.99 9.70
C ASP A 84 1.16 -13.35 9.26
N ALA A 85 1.34 -13.68 7.98
CA ALA A 85 2.65 -13.96 7.39
C ALA A 85 3.50 -12.68 7.18
N MET A 86 2.93 -11.48 7.32
CA MET A 86 3.67 -10.24 7.12
C MET A 86 4.57 -9.93 8.33
N PRO A 87 5.81 -9.47 8.11
CA PRO A 87 6.65 -8.98 9.19
C PRO A 87 5.95 -7.87 9.98
N TYR A 88 5.98 -7.99 11.31
CA TYR A 88 5.38 -7.06 12.26
C TYR A 88 3.87 -6.85 12.03
N ALA A 89 3.15 -7.93 11.71
CA ALA A 89 1.72 -7.89 11.41
C ALA A 89 0.89 -7.25 12.56
N ALA A 90 1.24 -7.53 13.81
CA ALA A 90 0.55 -6.98 14.98
C ALA A 90 0.70 -5.45 15.07
N GLU A 91 1.92 -4.95 14.98
CA GLU A 91 2.25 -3.53 15.00
C GLU A 91 1.63 -2.81 13.80
N LYS A 92 1.65 -3.45 12.62
CA LYS A 92 1.02 -2.90 11.43
C LYS A 92 -0.49 -2.74 11.59
N ARG A 93 -1.17 -3.72 12.20
CA ARG A 93 -2.61 -3.61 12.51
C ARG A 93 -2.89 -2.50 13.52
N GLN A 94 -2.03 -2.33 14.53
CA GLN A 94 -2.17 -1.21 15.48
C GLN A 94 -2.02 0.15 14.80
N ILE A 95 -1.02 0.30 13.92
CA ILE A 95 -0.83 1.52 13.12
C ILE A 95 -2.10 1.84 12.32
N LEU A 96 -2.69 0.85 11.64
CA LEU A 96 -3.92 1.03 10.88
C LEU A 96 -5.11 1.42 11.75
N ALA A 97 -5.25 0.79 12.93
CA ALA A 97 -6.32 1.10 13.87
C ALA A 97 -6.23 2.55 14.37
N ILE A 98 -5.04 2.98 14.80
CA ILE A 98 -4.80 4.36 15.25
C ILE A 98 -5.02 5.34 14.09
N TRP A 99 -4.51 5.04 12.90
CA TRP A 99 -4.64 5.92 11.73
C TRP A 99 -6.11 6.15 11.36
N ARG A 100 -6.92 5.08 11.40
CA ARG A 100 -8.37 5.15 11.19
C ARG A 100 -9.08 5.94 12.29
N LYS A 101 -8.70 5.74 13.56
CA LYS A 101 -9.25 6.50 14.70
C LYS A 101 -8.99 8.00 14.58
N LEU A 102 -7.85 8.38 14.03
CA LEU A 102 -7.49 9.78 13.76
C LEU A 102 -8.22 10.37 12.53
N GLY A 103 -8.96 9.57 11.78
CA GLY A 103 -9.75 10.02 10.62
C GLY A 103 -8.91 10.31 9.37
N TYR A 104 -7.68 9.78 9.28
CA TYR A 104 -6.81 10.02 8.14
C TYR A 104 -7.04 9.01 7.00
N SER A 105 -6.90 9.48 5.75
CA SER A 105 -6.97 8.63 4.56
C SER A 105 -5.81 7.62 4.49
N MET A 106 -6.00 6.47 3.85
CA MET A 106 -4.90 5.51 3.62
C MET A 106 -3.84 6.05 2.64
N THR A 107 -4.24 6.89 1.67
CA THR A 107 -3.29 7.55 0.76
C THR A 107 -2.28 8.45 1.49
N SER A 108 -2.71 9.12 2.55
CA SER A 108 -1.81 9.94 3.37
C SER A 108 -0.87 9.10 4.24
N LEU A 109 -1.23 7.85 4.56
CA LEU A 109 -0.33 6.91 5.24
C LEU A 109 0.85 6.53 4.34
N ASP A 110 0.60 6.10 3.10
CA ASP A 110 1.67 5.79 2.14
C ASP A 110 2.55 7.02 1.85
N THR A 111 1.92 8.19 1.72
CA THR A 111 2.65 9.46 1.53
C THR A 111 3.58 9.74 2.71
N ARG A 112 3.10 9.48 3.94
CA ARG A 112 3.90 9.69 5.14
C ARG A 112 5.04 8.70 5.26
N VAL A 113 4.79 7.42 4.98
CA VAL A 113 5.81 6.37 4.97
C VAL A 113 6.88 6.69 3.91
N LYS A 114 6.48 7.14 2.73
CA LYS A 114 7.40 7.56 1.68
C LYS A 114 8.27 8.74 2.11
N ARG A 115 7.69 9.75 2.76
CA ARG A 115 8.42 10.93 3.24
C ARG A 115 9.36 10.61 4.41
N ALA A 116 8.94 9.77 5.34
CA ALA A 116 9.70 9.48 6.56
C ALA A 116 10.78 8.41 6.36
N PHE A 117 10.53 7.42 5.50
CA PHE A 117 11.36 6.22 5.40
C PHE A 117 11.79 5.89 3.96
N GLY A 118 11.39 6.70 2.98
CA GLY A 118 11.64 6.43 1.55
C GLY A 118 10.81 5.28 0.97
N CYS A 119 10.05 4.55 1.80
CA CYS A 119 9.28 3.40 1.38
C CYS A 119 7.94 3.83 0.74
N PRO A 120 7.64 3.46 -0.51
CA PRO A 120 6.50 4.01 -1.24
C PRO A 120 5.13 3.55 -0.71
N CYS A 121 5.06 2.43 0.03
CA CYS A 121 3.82 1.91 0.60
C CYS A 121 4.03 1.41 2.03
N PHE A 122 3.05 1.64 2.91
CA PHE A 122 3.09 1.19 4.30
C PHE A 122 3.22 -0.33 4.47
N VAL A 123 2.49 -1.11 3.66
CA VAL A 123 2.50 -2.58 3.71
C VAL A 123 3.92 -3.14 3.53
N TRP A 124 4.75 -2.42 2.76
CA TRP A 124 6.10 -2.82 2.37
C TRP A 124 7.17 -2.45 3.39
N LEU A 125 6.79 -1.73 4.45
CA LEU A 125 7.70 -1.44 5.55
C LEU A 125 8.03 -2.76 6.25
N LYS A 126 9.29 -3.21 6.16
CA LYS A 126 9.79 -4.46 6.78
C LYS A 126 10.83 -4.20 7.87
N ASN A 127 11.30 -2.97 8.00
CA ASN A 127 12.25 -2.58 9.03
C ASN A 127 11.50 -2.32 10.35
N GLY A 128 11.76 -3.14 11.37
CA GLY A 128 11.12 -3.05 12.68
C GLY A 128 11.35 -1.72 13.38
N GLU A 129 12.52 -1.09 13.21
CA GLU A 129 12.83 0.22 13.80
C GLU A 129 11.97 1.32 13.19
N GLN A 130 11.79 1.29 11.86
CA GLN A 130 10.91 2.25 11.15
C GLN A 130 9.45 2.05 11.54
N ILE A 131 9.00 0.78 11.67
CA ILE A 131 7.64 0.46 12.12
C ILE A 131 7.41 0.92 13.55
N SER A 132 8.34 0.64 14.46
CA SER A 132 8.28 1.06 15.86
C SER A 132 8.28 2.59 16.01
N THR A 133 9.10 3.28 15.21
CA THR A 133 9.15 4.74 15.15
C THR A 133 7.80 5.32 14.69
N LEU A 134 7.22 4.75 13.63
CA LEU A 134 5.91 5.17 13.12
C LEU A 134 4.80 4.92 14.15
N LEU A 135 4.79 3.74 14.78
CA LEU A 135 3.81 3.38 15.81
C LEU A 135 3.90 4.32 17.01
N SER A 136 5.11 4.62 17.49
CA SER A 136 5.34 5.52 18.62
C SER A 136 4.85 6.95 18.35
N ASP A 137 5.10 7.50 17.15
CA ASP A 137 4.54 8.79 16.75
C ASP A 137 3.01 8.76 16.74
N LEU A 138 2.41 7.69 16.21
CA LEU A 138 0.96 7.57 16.12
C LEU A 138 0.29 7.41 17.48
N GLN A 139 0.88 6.65 18.41
CA GLN A 139 0.39 6.55 19.78
C GLN A 139 0.43 7.90 20.50
N ARG A 140 1.45 8.74 20.27
CA ARG A 140 1.49 10.11 20.82
C ARG A 140 0.35 10.97 20.25
N ARG A 141 0.10 10.90 18.95
CA ARG A 141 -1.00 11.61 18.28
C ARG A 141 -2.37 11.14 18.76
N GLU A 142 -2.53 9.83 18.96
CA GLU A 142 -3.74 9.24 19.51
C GLU A 142 -4.05 9.78 20.91
N LYS A 143 -3.06 9.80 21.81
CA LYS A 143 -3.21 10.36 23.15
C LYS A 143 -3.64 11.83 23.11
N ALA A 144 -3.02 12.63 22.23
CA ALA A 144 -3.39 14.03 22.05
C ALA A 144 -4.80 14.21 21.50
N PHE A 145 -5.21 13.35 20.55
CA PHE A 145 -6.57 13.34 19.99
C PHE A 145 -7.63 12.99 21.04
N ASP A 146 -7.39 11.95 21.84
CA ASP A 146 -8.29 11.53 22.91
C ASP A 146 -8.42 12.62 24.00
N LYS A 147 -7.32 13.29 24.35
CA LYS A 147 -7.34 14.43 25.28
C LYS A 147 -8.24 15.55 24.77
N LYS A 148 -8.03 16.00 23.52
CA LYS A 148 -8.88 17.04 22.90
C LYS A 148 -10.34 16.65 22.83
N ARG A 149 -10.64 15.39 22.50
CA ARG A 149 -12.01 14.89 22.42
C ARG A 149 -12.71 14.87 23.78
N ARG A 150 -11.98 14.59 24.87
CA ARG A 150 -12.51 14.67 26.25
C ARG A 150 -12.79 16.11 26.66
N GLU A 151 -11.87 17.03 26.36
CA GLU A 151 -12.01 18.46 26.66
C GLU A 151 -13.18 19.09 25.89
N GLY A 152 -13.34 18.76 24.61
CA GLY A 152 -14.48 19.23 23.80
C GLY A 152 -15.84 18.76 24.34
N LYS A 153 -15.95 17.49 24.75
CA LYS A 153 -17.18 16.94 25.35
C LYS A 153 -17.51 17.54 26.72
N ALA A 154 -16.49 17.91 27.49
CA ALA A 154 -16.70 18.57 28.79
C ALA A 154 -17.19 20.01 28.65
N GLY A 155 -16.89 20.68 27.53
CA GLY A 155 -17.40 22.01 27.19
C GLY A 155 -18.86 22.01 26.75
N GLU A 156 -19.27 21.04 25.93
CA GLU A 156 -20.68 20.89 25.48
C GLU A 156 -21.64 20.50 26.61
N ALA A 157 -21.21 19.71 27.60
CA ALA A 157 -22.07 19.30 28.71
C ALA A 157 -22.33 20.42 29.74
N ARG A 158 -21.77 21.63 29.53
CA ARG A 158 -21.86 22.78 30.44
C ARG A 158 -22.51 24.02 29.79
N GLY A 159 -22.99 23.92 28.56
CA GLY A 159 -23.76 24.97 27.86
C GLY A 159 -25.22 24.58 27.72
#